data_AF-A0A3Q4H439-F1
#
_entry.id   AF-A0A3Q4H439-F1
#
_cell.length_a   1.000
_cell.length_b   1.000
_cell.length_c   1.000
_cell.angle_alpha   90.00
_cell.angle_beta   90.00
_cell.angle_gamma   90.00
#
_symmetry.space_group_name_H-M   'P 1'
#
loop_
_entity.id
_entity.type
_entity.pdbx_description
1 polymer ?
#
loop_
_entity_poly.entity_id
_entity_poly.type
_entity_poly.pdbx_seq_one_letter_code
_entity_poly.pdbx_strand_id
1 'polypeptide(L)'
;MRSLKDAQLGAFTFFASALPHDVCGSNGLPLTPNSIKILGRFQILKTITHPRLCQYVDISRGKHERLIVVAEHYENCLSIFQKPENAPR
;
A
#
# COMPACT_ATOMS: atom_id res chain seq x y z
N MET A 1 11.41 18.65 2.00
CA MET A 1 10.13 18.09 1.50
C MET A 1 9.49 19.11 0.57
N ARG A 2 9.03 18.69 -0.61
CA ARG A 2 8.22 19.56 -1.49
C ARG A 2 6.85 19.74 -0.84
N SER A 3 6.25 20.93 -0.95
CA SER A 3 4.87 21.14 -0.50
C SER A 3 3.91 20.25 -1.29
N LEU A 4 2.96 19.61 -0.60
CA LEU A 4 1.96 18.71 -1.19
C LEU A 4 0.96 19.42 -2.10
N LYS A 5 0.91 20.76 -2.09
CA LYS A 5 -0.07 21.56 -2.85
C LYS A 5 -1.50 21.05 -2.63
N ASP A 6 -2.17 20.60 -3.69
CA ASP A 6 -3.55 20.11 -3.68
C ASP A 6 -3.66 18.62 -3.29
N ALA A 7 -2.52 17.94 -3.09
CA ALA A 7 -2.49 16.56 -2.67
C ALA A 7 -2.70 16.42 -1.16
N GLN A 8 -3.37 15.34 -0.78
CA GLN A 8 -3.45 14.85 0.60
C GLN A 8 -2.55 13.62 0.77
N LEU A 9 -2.48 13.08 1.98
CA LEU A 9 -1.83 11.79 2.24
C LEU A 9 -2.87 10.68 2.22
N GLY A 10 -2.68 9.69 1.35
CA GLY A 10 -3.42 8.44 1.35
C GLY A 10 -2.60 7.34 2.02
N ALA A 11 -3.26 6.49 2.82
CA ALA A 11 -2.62 5.36 3.47
C ALA A 11 -3.32 4.05 3.08
N PHE A 12 -2.53 3.09 2.62
CA PHE A 12 -2.97 1.74 2.27
C PHE A 12 -2.28 0.74 3.18
N THR A 13 -3.04 -0.23 3.66
CA THR A 13 -2.52 -1.32 4.48
C THR A 13 -2.73 -2.64 3.77
N PHE A 14 -1.63 -3.34 3.49
CA PHE A 14 -1.64 -4.68 2.95
C PHE A 14 -1.31 -5.69 4.05
N PHE A 15 -1.96 -6.84 3.98
CA PHE A 15 -1.73 -7.96 4.87
C PHE A 15 -1.17 -9.12 4.05
N ALA A 16 -0.12 -9.77 4.54
CA ALA A 16 0.28 -11.04 3.97
C ALA A 16 -0.86 -12.05 4.13
N SER A 17 -1.10 -12.85 3.11
CA SER A 17 -2.06 -13.95 3.23
C SER A 17 -1.58 -14.90 4.31
N ALA A 18 -2.46 -15.24 5.25
CA ALA A 18 -2.23 -16.36 6.14
C ALA A 18 -2.11 -17.65 5.30
N LEU A 19 -1.26 -18.57 5.74
CA LEU A 19 -1.35 -19.95 5.26
C LEU A 19 -2.68 -20.52 5.79
N PRO A 20 -3.51 -21.22 4.99
CA PRO A 20 -4.86 -21.67 5.36
C PRO A 20 -4.96 -22.64 6.57
N HIS A 21 -3.87 -22.87 7.28
CA HIS A 21 -3.71 -23.89 8.29
C HIS A 21 -2.99 -23.31 9.52
N ASP A 22 -3.62 -22.37 10.23
CA ASP A 22 -3.33 -22.10 11.66
C ASP A 22 -3.86 -23.27 12.51
N VAL A 23 -3.39 -24.48 12.20
CA VAL A 23 -3.72 -25.72 12.93
C VAL A 23 -2.60 -26.02 13.91
N CYS A 24 -2.92 -26.64 15.04
CA CYS A 24 -1.88 -27.28 15.84
C CYS A 24 -1.24 -28.40 15.01
N GLY A 25 0.08 -28.55 15.15
CA GLY A 25 0.77 -29.73 14.61
C GLY A 25 0.21 -31.00 15.23
N SER A 26 0.53 -32.17 14.65
CA SER A 26 0.13 -33.49 15.20
C SER A 26 0.65 -33.75 16.62
N ASN A 27 1.58 -32.93 17.11
CA ASN A 27 2.10 -32.90 18.47
C ASN A 27 1.36 -31.93 19.41
N GLY A 28 0.29 -31.29 18.96
CA GLY A 28 -0.47 -30.30 19.75
C GLY A 28 0.27 -28.97 19.97
N LEU A 29 1.46 -28.79 19.39
CA LEU A 29 2.17 -27.52 19.44
C LEU A 29 1.59 -26.59 18.37
N PRO A 30 1.45 -25.27 18.65
CA PRO A 30 1.09 -24.31 17.62
C PRO A 30 2.13 -24.44 16.49
N LEU A 31 1.67 -24.54 15.24
CA LEU A 31 2.58 -24.44 14.11
C LEU A 31 3.40 -23.17 14.30
N THR A 32 4.73 -23.32 14.23
CA THR A 32 5.67 -22.18 14.34
C THR A 32 5.10 -21.04 13.50
N PRO A 33 4.87 -19.84 14.08
CA PRO A 33 4.23 -18.75 13.38
C PRO A 33 4.95 -18.55 12.05
N ASN A 34 4.20 -18.42 10.96
CA ASN A 34 4.80 -18.15 9.66
C ASN A 34 5.78 -16.98 9.81
N SER A 35 7.02 -17.19 9.39
CA SER A 35 8.02 -16.14 9.34
C SER A 35 7.99 -15.53 7.94
N ILE A 36 6.95 -14.74 7.63
CA ILE A 36 6.86 -14.09 6.31
C ILE A 36 7.87 -12.95 6.25
N LYS A 37 8.82 -13.08 5.32
CA LYS A 37 9.70 -11.99 4.92
C LYS A 37 9.10 -11.27 3.73
N ILE A 38 8.68 -10.02 3.94
CA ILE A 38 8.25 -9.13 2.86
C ILE A 38 9.49 -8.48 2.26
N LEU A 39 9.81 -8.86 1.03
CA LEU A 39 10.88 -8.27 0.23
C LEU A 39 10.26 -7.43 -0.87
N GLY A 40 10.81 -6.25 -1.12
CA GLY A 40 10.44 -5.50 -2.32
C GLY A 40 11.41 -4.39 -2.62
N ARG A 41 11.37 -3.95 -3.88
CA ARG A 41 12.28 -2.93 -4.43
C ARG A 41 11.78 -1.51 -4.18
N PHE A 42 10.92 -1.32 -3.20
CA PHE A 42 10.22 -0.06 -2.95
C PHE A 42 11.15 1.13 -2.67
N GLN A 43 12.38 0.88 -2.21
CA GLN A 43 13.37 1.95 -2.01
C GLN A 43 13.69 2.69 -3.33
N ILE A 44 13.67 2.01 -4.48
CA ILE A 44 13.90 2.67 -5.78
C ILE A 44 12.77 3.63 -6.15
N LEU A 45 11.54 3.34 -5.70
CA LEU A 45 10.40 4.22 -5.98
C LEU A 45 10.57 5.56 -5.28
N LYS A 46 11.20 5.57 -4.09
CA LYS A 46 11.54 6.79 -3.35
C LYS A 46 12.58 7.66 -4.04
N THR A 47 13.32 7.12 -5.04
CA THR A 47 14.34 7.87 -5.78
C THR A 47 13.83 8.45 -7.09
N ILE A 48 12.68 7.99 -7.60
CA ILE A 48 12.11 8.48 -8.86
C ILE A 48 11.59 9.90 -8.65
N THR A 49 12.06 10.85 -9.47
CA THR A 49 11.61 12.25 -9.42
C THR A 49 11.12 12.68 -10.79
N HIS A 50 9.86 13.12 -10.87
CA HIS A 50 9.29 13.58 -12.14
C HIS A 50 8.12 14.55 -11.90
N PRO A 51 8.02 15.69 -12.61
CA PRO A 51 7.01 16.72 -12.36
C PRO A 51 5.55 16.27 -12.56
N ARG A 52 5.32 15.16 -13.28
CA ARG A 52 3.99 14.57 -13.54
C ARG A 52 3.72 13.29 -12.76
N LEU A 53 4.56 12.92 -11.81
CA LEU A 53 4.35 11.77 -10.93
C LEU A 53 4.14 12.24 -9.49
N CYS A 54 3.35 11.48 -8.73
CA CYS A 54 3.31 11.62 -7.28
C CYS A 54 4.73 11.42 -6.72
N GLN A 55 5.17 12.37 -5.90
CA GLN A 55 6.56 12.43 -5.48
C GLN A 55 6.80 11.78 -4.12
N TYR A 56 5.82 11.87 -3.24
CA TYR A 56 5.87 11.26 -1.92
C TYR A 56 5.31 9.83 -1.96
N VAL A 57 6.17 8.88 -1.58
CA VAL A 57 5.79 7.53 -1.20
C VAL A 57 6.66 7.09 -0.03
N ASP A 58 6.02 6.60 1.03
CA ASP A 58 6.69 5.95 2.13
C ASP A 58 6.09 4.57 2.39
N ILE A 59 6.96 3.62 2.72
CA ILE A 59 6.60 2.22 2.84
C ILE A 59 7.27 1.70 4.08
N SER A 60 6.46 1.23 5.02
CA SER A 60 6.91 0.71 6.30
C SER A 60 6.31 -0.67 6.55
N ARG A 61 7.11 -1.55 7.14
CA ARG A 61 6.68 -2.88 7.57
C ARG A 61 6.22 -2.79 9.02
N GLY A 62 4.94 -3.03 9.25
CA GLY A 62 4.32 -3.09 10.57
C GLY A 62 4.44 -4.47 11.24
N LYS A 63 3.84 -4.59 12.43
CA LYS A 63 3.67 -5.88 13.11
C LYS A 63 2.68 -6.78 12.34
N HIS A 64 2.74 -8.09 12.59
CA HIS A 64 1.82 -9.07 12.00
C HIS A 64 1.78 -9.00 10.47
N GLU A 65 2.96 -8.95 9.85
CA GLU A 65 3.12 -9.11 8.40
C GLU A 65 2.33 -8.06 7.59
N ARG A 66 2.20 -6.87 8.19
CA ARG A 66 1.51 -5.73 7.62
C ARG A 66 2.50 -4.86 6.84
N LEU A 67 2.10 -4.44 5.64
CA LEU A 67 2.81 -3.41 4.89
C LEU A 67 1.94 -2.16 4.84
N ILE A 68 2.46 -1.04 5.30
CA ILE A 68 1.79 0.26 5.28
C ILE A 68 2.45 1.09 4.19
N VAL A 69 1.66 1.54 3.24
CA VAL A 69 2.07 2.41 2.14
C VAL A 69 1.38 3.74 2.31
N VAL A 70 2.15 4.81 2.50
CA VAL A 70 1.66 6.18 2.53
C VAL A 70 2.10 6.86 1.24
N ALA A 71 1.18 7.50 0.54
CA ALA A 71 1.48 8.16 -0.73
C ALA A 71 0.74 9.48 -0.87
N GLU A 72 1.25 10.35 -1.74
CA GLU A 72 0.51 11.49 -2.27
C GLU A 72 -0.79 11.00 -2.93
N HIS A 73 -1.92 11.55 -2.48
CA HIS A 73 -3.26 11.23 -2.93
C HIS A 73 -3.93 12.48 -3.50
N TYR A 74 -4.38 12.39 -4.75
CA TYR A 74 -5.22 13.39 -5.39
C TYR A 74 -6.63 12.82 -5.52
N GLU A 75 -7.61 13.51 -4.98
CA GLU A 75 -9.02 13.10 -5.06
C GLU A 75 -9.51 13.06 -6.52
N ASN A 76 -9.00 13.99 -7.33
CA ASN A 76 -9.30 14.04 -8.75
C ASN A 76 -8.37 13.15 -9.55
N CYS A 77 -8.90 12.03 -10.05
CA CYS A 77 -8.20 11.14 -10.97
C CYS A 77 -8.73 11.26 -12.41
N LEU A 78 -7.97 10.75 -13.38
CA LEU A 78 -8.32 10.85 -14.80
C LEU A 78 -9.72 10.33 -15.14
N SER A 79 -10.25 9.38 -14.37
CA SER A 79 -11.58 8.82 -14.60
C SER A 79 -12.72 9.82 -14.39
N ILE A 80 -12.51 10.90 -13.62
CA ILE A 80 -13.50 11.97 -13.45
C ILE A 80 -13.73 12.71 -14.77
N PHE A 81 -12.68 12.89 -15.57
CA PHE A 81 -12.75 13.50 -16.89
C PHE A 81 -13.24 12.53 -17.98
N GLN A 82 -13.31 11.22 -17.67
CA GLN A 82 -13.81 10.19 -18.59
C GLN A 82 -15.31 9.95 -18.44
N LYS A 83 -15.97 10.54 -17.42
CA LYS A 83 -17.42 10.44 -17.30
C LYS A 83 -18.08 11.20 -18.47
N PRO A 84 -18.88 10.54 -19.31
CA PRO A 84 -19.62 11.25 -20.37
C PRO A 84 -20.56 12.26 -19.73
N GLU A 85 -20.76 13.39 -20.41
CA GLU A 85 -21.55 14.57 -20.00
C GLU A 85 -23.03 14.30 -19.66
N ASN A 86 -23.48 13.04 -19.72
CA ASN A 86 -24.88 12.60 -19.66
C ASN A 86 -25.21 11.71 -18.44
N ALA A 87 -24.72 12.03 -17.24
CA ALA A 87 -25.23 11.40 -16.01
C ALA A 87 -26.34 12.29 -15.39
N PRO A 88 -27.57 11.80 -15.19
CA PRO A 88 -28.65 12.61 -14.62
C PRO A 88 -28.32 13.02 -13.17
N ARG A 89 -28.68 14.27 -12.84
CA ARG A 89 -28.51 14.89 -11.52
C ARG A 89 -29.36 14.24 -10.45
#